data_AF-A0A7S2RF94-F1
#
_entry.id   AF-A0A7S2RF94-F1
#
_cell.length_a   1.000
_cell.length_b   1.000
_cell.length_c   1.000
_cell.angle_alpha   90.00
_cell.angle_beta   90.00
_cell.angle_gamma   90.00
#
_symmetry.space_group_name_H-M   'P 1'
#
loop_
_entity.id
_entity.type
_entity.pdbx_description
1 polymer ?
#
loop_
_entity_poly.entity_id
_entity_poly.type
_entity_poly.pdbx_seq_one_letter_code
_entity_poly.pdbx_strand_id
1 'polypeptide(L)'
;PVTLGRVGIRCVFCREFPSCSRASQATSFPSRISGIYGAVVMMQCRHFPHCQHMPVDVRDILGQLKRGGSSSVPLASVVSDRSSNSSSHQPGRQQYWAESARKLGLIDTDDGIRFSPSSYTLMNN
;
A
#
# COMPACT_ATOMS: atom_id res chain seq x y z
N PRO A 1 17.26 3.07 2.42
CA PRO A 1 17.60 1.78 1.76
C PRO A 1 16.61 0.68 2.21
N VAL A 2 16.41 -0.38 1.43
CA VAL A 2 15.61 -1.54 1.86
C VAL A 2 16.53 -2.50 2.61
N THR A 3 16.14 -2.88 3.83
CA THR A 3 16.91 -3.78 4.71
C THR A 3 16.25 -5.15 4.76
N LEU A 4 17.05 -6.20 5.00
CA LEU A 4 16.54 -7.57 5.11
C LEU A 4 15.49 -7.65 6.23
N GLY A 5 14.34 -8.26 5.93
CA GLY A 5 13.21 -8.39 6.85
C GLY A 5 12.27 -7.19 6.88
N ARG A 6 12.49 -6.15 6.06
CA ARG A 6 11.53 -5.06 5.90
C ARG A 6 10.33 -5.53 5.09
N VAL A 7 9.13 -5.28 5.61
CA VAL A 7 7.87 -5.59 4.94
C VAL A 7 7.59 -4.55 3.86
N GLY A 8 7.20 -5.04 2.68
CA GLY A 8 6.75 -4.24 1.56
C GLY A 8 5.44 -4.76 0.99
N ILE A 9 4.84 -3.97 0.11
CA ILE A 9 3.67 -4.35 -0.69
C ILE A 9 4.10 -4.65 -2.12
N ARG A 10 3.45 -5.61 -2.76
CA ARG A 10 3.70 -5.99 -4.15
C ARG A 10 2.40 -6.21 -4.92
N CYS A 11 2.44 -6.00 -6.23
CA CYS A 11 1.31 -6.25 -7.11
C CYS A 11 0.94 -7.74 -7.08
N VAL A 12 -0.33 -8.04 -6.81
CA VAL A 12 -0.82 -9.43 -6.74
C VAL A 12 -0.72 -10.15 -8.08
N PHE A 13 -0.87 -9.43 -9.19
CA PHE A 13 -0.92 -10.01 -10.54
C PHE A 13 0.46 -10.36 -11.10
N CYS A 14 1.47 -9.53 -10.85
CA CYS A 14 2.80 -9.71 -11.43
C CYS A 14 3.86 -10.19 -10.43
N ARG A 15 3.48 -10.53 -9.18
CA ARG A 15 4.44 -10.88 -8.11
C ARG A 15 5.32 -12.09 -8.41
N GLU A 16 4.85 -13.01 -9.23
CA GLU A 16 5.55 -14.26 -9.56
C GLU A 16 6.49 -14.10 -10.78
N PHE A 17 6.36 -13.01 -11.55
CA PHE A 17 7.16 -12.79 -12.77
C PHE A 17 8.49 -12.09 -12.45
N PRO A 18 9.56 -12.24 -13.24
CA PRO A 18 10.84 -11.56 -12.99
C PRO A 18 10.70 -10.04 -12.88
N SER A 19 11.50 -9.37 -12.04
CA SER A 19 11.41 -7.91 -11.85
C SER A 19 11.59 -7.12 -13.15
N CYS A 20 12.40 -7.61 -14.08
CA CYS A 20 12.63 -7.00 -15.39
C CYS A 20 11.41 -7.03 -16.32
N SER A 21 10.44 -7.94 -16.10
CA SER A 21 9.20 -8.02 -16.89
C SER A 21 8.02 -7.30 -16.23
N ARG A 22 8.22 -6.72 -15.03
CA ARG A 22 7.17 -5.97 -14.33
C ARG A 22 7.23 -4.51 -14.74
N ALA A 23 6.05 -3.92 -14.98
CA ALA A 23 5.95 -2.47 -15.07
C ALA A 23 6.45 -1.79 -13.79
N SER A 24 6.91 -0.54 -13.90
CA SER A 24 7.43 0.21 -12.75
C SER A 24 6.43 0.28 -11.59
N GLN A 25 6.95 0.44 -10.37
CA GLN A 25 6.16 0.53 -9.14
C GLN A 25 5.30 -0.71 -8.81
N ALA A 26 5.71 -1.89 -9.30
CA ALA A 26 5.12 -3.18 -8.94
C ALA A 26 5.35 -3.57 -7.47
N THR A 27 6.27 -2.91 -6.77
CA THR A 27 6.64 -3.18 -5.38
C THR A 27 7.02 -1.87 -4.69
N SER A 28 6.59 -1.70 -3.44
CA SER A 28 6.85 -0.52 -2.62
C SER A 28 7.17 -0.95 -1.19
N PHE A 29 8.17 -0.32 -0.58
CA PHE A 29 8.54 -0.55 0.82
C PHE A 29 8.27 0.73 1.62
N PRO A 30 7.05 0.96 2.12
CA PRO A 30 6.76 2.12 2.98
C PRO A 30 7.64 2.09 4.23
N SER A 31 8.00 3.27 4.77
CA SER A 31 8.80 3.41 6.00
C SER A 31 7.95 3.21 7.25
N ARG A 32 6.65 3.50 7.18
CA ARG A 32 5.71 3.34 8.29
C ARG A 32 4.39 2.77 7.82
N ILE A 33 3.66 2.13 8.71
CA ILE A 33 2.33 1.56 8.49
C ILE A 33 1.35 2.60 7.94
N SER A 34 1.43 3.85 8.40
CA SER A 34 0.62 4.97 7.90
C SER A 34 0.80 5.23 6.40
N GLY A 35 1.94 4.83 5.82
CA GLY A 35 2.26 4.96 4.40
C GLY A 35 1.74 3.83 3.51
N ILE A 36 1.17 2.75 4.08
CA ILE A 36 0.64 1.62 3.29
C ILE A 36 -0.43 2.08 2.31
N TYR A 37 -1.38 2.91 2.76
CA TYR A 37 -2.45 3.41 1.90
C TYR A 37 -1.89 4.18 0.69
N GLY A 38 -0.98 5.12 0.92
CA GLY A 38 -0.34 5.88 -0.17
C GLY A 38 0.42 4.98 -1.14
N ALA A 39 1.14 3.99 -0.63
CA ALA A 39 1.87 3.03 -1.46
C ALA A 39 0.92 2.19 -2.35
N VAL A 40 -0.24 1.78 -1.83
CA VAL A 40 -1.28 1.07 -2.59
C VAL A 40 -1.89 1.98 -3.66
N VAL A 41 -2.20 3.24 -3.32
CA VAL A 41 -2.72 4.22 -4.28
C VAL A 41 -1.74 4.47 -5.42
N MET A 42 -0.43 4.58 -5.13
CA MET A 42 0.58 4.71 -6.18
C MET A 42 0.59 3.50 -7.11
N MET A 43 0.53 2.28 -6.56
CA MET A 43 0.46 1.06 -7.36
C MET A 43 -0.82 1.04 -8.23
N GLN A 44 -1.97 1.41 -7.67
CA GLN A 44 -3.23 1.49 -8.40
C GLN A 44 -3.19 2.51 -9.55
N CYS A 45 -2.50 3.64 -9.37
CA CYS A 45 -2.49 4.72 -10.35
C CYS A 45 -1.37 4.62 -11.38
N ARG A 46 -0.21 4.06 -11.02
CA ARG A 46 0.98 4.05 -11.88
C ARG A 46 1.32 2.66 -12.40
N HIS A 47 1.16 1.62 -11.57
CA HIS A 47 1.50 0.26 -11.97
C HIS A 47 0.34 -0.45 -12.69
N PHE A 48 -0.85 -0.50 -12.10
CA PHE A 48 -1.99 -1.27 -12.66
C PHE A 48 -2.35 -0.96 -14.11
N PRO A 49 -2.35 0.31 -14.60
CA PRO A 49 -2.62 0.60 -16.01
C PRO A 49 -1.64 -0.06 -16.99
N HIS A 50 -0.41 -0.35 -16.53
CA HIS A 50 0.69 -0.89 -17.34
C HIS A 50 1.05 -2.33 -16.98
N CYS A 51 0.34 -2.94 -16.02
CA CYS A 51 0.63 -4.29 -15.56
C CYS A 51 0.20 -5.32 -16.60
N GLN A 52 1.16 -5.93 -17.31
CA GLN A 52 0.91 -6.92 -18.36
C GLN A 52 0.20 -8.18 -17.86
N HIS A 53 0.30 -8.47 -16.57
CA HIS A 53 -0.28 -9.67 -15.96
C HIS A 53 -1.61 -9.42 -15.25
N MET A 54 -2.08 -8.17 -15.21
CA MET A 54 -3.40 -7.85 -14.67
C MET A 54 -4.48 -8.25 -15.68
N PRO A 55 -5.45 -9.10 -15.28
CA PRO A 55 -6.58 -9.46 -16.15
C PRO A 55 -7.32 -8.23 -16.68
N VAL A 56 -7.71 -8.27 -17.95
CA VAL A 56 -8.30 -7.13 -18.66
C VAL A 56 -9.63 -6.70 -18.03
N ASP A 57 -10.48 -7.67 -17.70
CA ASP A 57 -11.74 -7.46 -16.99
C ASP A 57 -11.55 -6.73 -15.66
N VAL A 58 -10.56 -7.14 -14.86
CA VAL A 58 -10.23 -6.49 -13.58
C VAL A 58 -9.72 -5.06 -13.82
N ARG A 59 -8.93 -4.83 -14.87
CA ARG A 59 -8.43 -3.49 -15.24
C ARG A 59 -9.58 -2.57 -15.65
N ASP A 60 -10.54 -3.09 -16.42
CA ASP A 60 -11.69 -2.35 -16.88
C ASP A 60 -12.62 -1.99 -15.72
N ILE A 61 -12.91 -2.95 -14.83
CA ILE A 61 -13.67 -2.71 -13.59
C ILE A 61 -13.01 -1.60 -12.77
N LEU A 62 -11.68 -1.67 -12.58
CA LEU A 62 -10.95 -0.63 -11.85
C LEU A 62 -11.03 0.73 -12.55
N GLY A 63 -10.93 0.76 -13.88
CA GLY A 63 -11.09 1.97 -14.68
C GLY A 63 -12.48 2.59 -14.54
N GLN A 64 -13.53 1.78 -14.53
CA GLN A 64 -14.91 2.22 -14.32
C GLN A 64 -15.12 2.80 -12.92
N LEU A 65 -14.65 2.10 -11.88
CA LEU A 65 -14.76 2.55 -10.49
C LEU A 65 -14.00 3.87 -10.24
N LYS A 66 -12.85 4.06 -10.89
CA LYS A 66 -12.12 5.33 -10.82
C LYS A 66 -12.87 6.49 -11.47
N ARG A 67 -13.64 6.24 -12.53
CA ARG A 67 -14.46 7.26 -13.22
C ARG A 67 -15.75 7.58 -12.47
N GLY A 68 -16.35 6.58 -11.81
CA GLY A 68 -17.63 6.71 -11.10
C GLY A 68 -17.54 7.13 -9.64
N GLY A 69 -16.35 7.09 -9.01
CA GLY A 69 -16.17 7.46 -7.61
C GLY A 69 -15.58 8.85 -7.41
N SER A 70 -16.00 9.56 -6.36
CA SER A 70 -15.44 10.85 -5.87
C SER A 70 -13.99 10.76 -5.37
N SER A 71 -13.23 9.75 -5.81
CA SER A 71 -11.89 9.39 -5.33
C SER A 71 -10.78 9.82 -6.27
N SER A 72 -11.00 10.87 -7.07
CA SER A 72 -9.91 11.70 -7.60
C SER A 72 -9.24 12.44 -6.44
N VAL A 73 -8.64 11.70 -5.50
CA VAL A 73 -7.67 12.29 -4.60
C VAL A 73 -6.52 12.69 -5.51
N PRO A 74 -6.21 13.98 -5.65
CA PRO A 74 -5.06 14.39 -6.42
C PRO A 74 -3.85 13.68 -5.82
N LEU A 75 -2.98 13.15 -6.67
CA LEU A 75 -1.74 12.51 -6.22
C LEU A 75 -0.93 13.41 -5.26
N ALA A 76 -1.15 14.73 -5.33
CA ALA A 76 -0.63 15.73 -4.41
C ALA A 76 -1.04 15.52 -2.93
N SER A 77 -2.23 14.99 -2.63
CA SER A 77 -2.69 14.80 -1.24
C SER A 77 -2.12 13.54 -0.57
N VAL A 78 -1.54 12.61 -1.33
CA VAL A 78 -0.93 11.37 -0.79
C VAL A 78 0.60 11.47 -0.63
N VAL A 79 1.23 12.53 -1.15
CA VAL A 79 2.69 12.75 -1.10
C VAL A 79 3.15 13.76 -0.04
N SER A 80 2.27 14.22 0.84
CA SER A 80 2.65 15.09 1.97
C SER A 80 3.36 14.30 3.07
N ASP A 81 4.59 13.87 2.77
CA ASP A 81 5.54 13.35 3.74
C ASP A 81 6.30 14.56 4.30
N ARG A 82 5.84 15.08 5.44
CA ARG A 82 6.59 15.92 6.38
C ARG A 82 5.75 16.17 7.61
N SER A 83 6.24 15.67 8.75
CA SER A 83 5.82 15.96 10.11
C SER A 83 5.08 17.28 10.26
N SER A 84 3.86 17.25 10.77
CA SER A 84 3.24 18.37 11.48
C SER A 84 2.19 17.84 12.42
N ASN A 85 2.48 18.02 13.70
CA ASN A 85 1.55 18.01 14.81
C ASN A 85 0.22 18.67 14.41
N SER A 86 -0.81 17.88 14.16
CA SER A 86 -2.18 18.35 14.02
C SER A 86 -3.09 17.15 14.24
N SER A 87 -3.99 17.29 15.20
CA SER A 87 -5.13 16.43 15.52
C SER A 87 -6.16 16.39 14.38
N SER A 88 -5.72 16.25 13.13
CA SER A 88 -6.57 16.05 11.97
C SER A 88 -6.89 14.56 11.88
N HIS A 89 -8.18 14.24 11.98
CA HIS A 89 -8.70 12.90 11.74
C HIS A 89 -8.11 12.36 10.44
N GLN A 90 -7.32 11.29 10.53
CA GLN A 90 -6.86 10.56 9.36
C GLN A 90 -8.11 10.18 8.55
N PRO A 91 -8.14 10.40 7.22
CA PRO A 91 -9.30 10.03 6.42
C PRO A 91 -9.56 8.53 6.61
N GLY A 92 -10.82 8.12 6.85
CA GLY A 92 -11.15 6.78 7.33
C GLY A 92 -10.54 5.61 6.54
N ARG A 93 -10.25 5.82 5.24
CA ARG A 93 -9.52 4.85 4.41
C ARG A 93 -8.08 4.61 4.88
N GLN A 94 -7.33 5.65 5.22
CA GLN A 94 -5.96 5.52 5.69
C GLN A 94 -5.91 4.82 7.05
N GLN A 95 -6.87 5.14 7.93
CA GLN A 95 -7.02 4.46 9.22
C GLN A 95 -7.30 2.97 9.04
N TYR A 96 -8.22 2.58 8.15
CA TYR A 96 -8.52 1.17 7.84
C TYR A 96 -7.27 0.38 7.45
N TRP A 97 -6.42 0.92 6.58
CA TRP A 97 -5.17 0.26 6.17
C TRP A 97 -4.19 0.13 7.33
N ALA A 98 -4.05 1.17 8.14
CA ALA A 98 -3.14 1.17 9.28
C ALA A 98 -3.58 0.18 10.37
N GLU A 99 -4.88 0.13 10.70
CA GLU A 99 -5.43 -0.81 11.67
C GLU A 99 -5.34 -2.25 11.19
N SER A 100 -5.69 -2.52 9.93
CA SER A 100 -5.58 -3.85 9.33
C SER A 100 -4.14 -4.35 9.36
N ALA A 101 -3.17 -3.49 9.04
CA ALA A 101 -1.75 -3.82 9.11
C ALA A 101 -1.31 -4.22 10.53
N ARG A 102 -1.71 -3.45 11.55
CA ARG A 102 -1.40 -3.77 12.96
C ARG A 102 -2.03 -5.09 13.39
N LYS A 103 -3.28 -5.36 13.02
CA LYS A 103 -3.97 -6.64 13.30
C LYS A 103 -3.27 -7.84 12.66
N LEU A 104 -2.64 -7.64 11.51
CA LEU A 104 -1.79 -8.65 10.86
C LEU A 104 -0.42 -8.83 11.56
N GLY A 105 -0.16 -8.14 12.67
CA GLY A 105 1.12 -8.21 13.38
C GLY A 105 2.23 -7.37 12.75
N LEU A 106 1.89 -6.39 11.90
CA LEU A 106 2.88 -5.43 11.40
C LEU A 106 3.16 -4.37 12.46
N ILE A 107 4.44 -4.06 12.64
CA ILE A 107 4.92 -3.04 13.57
C ILE A 107 5.83 -2.03 12.85
N ASP A 108 5.78 -0.78 13.26
CA ASP A 108 6.77 0.23 12.85
C ASP A 108 8.08 0.01 13.63
N THR A 109 9.20 0.13 12.94
CA THR A 109 10.55 0.17 13.52
C THR A 109 11.39 1.24 12.84
N ASP A 110 12.58 1.53 13.37
CA ASP A 110 13.49 2.51 12.76
C ASP A 110 13.95 2.10 11.35
N ASP A 111 13.97 0.80 11.05
CA ASP A 111 14.32 0.26 9.74
C ASP A 111 13.13 0.10 8.77
N GLY A 112 11.96 0.56 9.17
CA GLY A 112 10.71 0.40 8.42
C GLY A 112 9.74 -0.59 9.07
N ILE A 113 8.77 -1.06 8.29
CA ILE A 113 7.76 -1.99 8.78
C ILE A 113 8.35 -3.39 8.95
N ARG A 114 8.09 -4.05 10.08
CA ARG A 114 8.48 -5.43 10.37
C ARG A 114 7.25 -6.28 10.73
N PHE A 115 7.39 -7.60 10.62
CA PHE A 115 6.37 -8.55 11.07
C PHE A 115 6.75 -9.11 12.46
N SER A 116 5.83 -9.02 13.41
CA SER A 116 5.97 -9.56 14.77
C SER A 116 4.84 -10.56 15.04
N PRO A 117 5.14 -11.87 15.15
CA PRO A 117 4.14 -12.91 15.39
C PRO A 117 3.39 -12.75 16.72
N SER A 118 4.03 -12.19 17.74
CA SER A 118 3.49 -12.08 19.10
C SER A 118 2.22 -11.21 19.18
N SER A 119 2.07 -10.25 18.26
CA SER A 119 0.86 -9.41 18.13
C SER A 119 -0.33 -10.13 17.48
N TYR A 120 -0.11 -11.22 16.74
CA TYR A 120 -1.16 -11.96 16.04
C TYR A 120 -1.86 -12.99 16.95
N THR A 121 -1.11 -13.65 17.85
CA THR A 121 -1.64 -14.71 18.73
C THR A 121 -2.55 -14.19 19.85
N LEU A 122 -2.38 -12.93 20.29
CA LEU A 122 -3.20 -12.34 21.36
C LEU A 122 -4.61 -11.93 20.91
N MET A 123 -4.87 -11.83 19.60
CA MET A 123 -6.19 -11.46 19.07
C MET A 123 -7.08 -12.67 18.73
N ASN A 124 -6.53 -13.89 18.81
CA ASN A 124 -7.20 -15.14 18.42
C ASN A 124 -7.30 -16.16 19.58
N ASN A 125 -7.13 -15.73 20.83
CA ASN A 125 -7.48 -16.50 22.03
C ASN A 125 -8.61 -15.81 22.80
#